data_AF-A0A368KMH5-F1
#
_entry.id   AF-A0A368KMH5-F1
#
_cell.length_a   1.000
_cell.length_b   1.000
_cell.length_c   1.000
_cell.angle_alpha   90.00
_cell.angle_beta   90.00
_cell.angle_gamma   90.00
#
_symmetry.space_group_name_H-M   'P 1'
#
loop_
_entity.id
_entity.type
_entity.pdbx_description
1 polymer ?
#
loop_
_entity_poly.entity_id
_entity_poly.type
_entity_poly.pdbx_seq_one_letter_code
_entity_poly.pdbx_strand_id
1 'polypeptide(L)' 'MLSISEVSVLRTFRKFYMEPGEMLCFNGVDLATKTPALDSLVNKDFLIREKFNGAFSLTRAGYVKMRHTT' A
#
# COMPACT_ATOMS: atom_id res chain seq x y z
N MET A 1 -4.11 0.70 -14.94
CA MET A 1 -3.77 -0.71 -14.64
C MET A 1 -2.68 -0.73 -13.57
N LEU A 2 -2.67 -1.72 -12.66
CA LEU A 2 -1.63 -1.83 -11.63
C LEU A 2 -0.50 -2.73 -12.13
N SER A 3 0.74 -2.41 -11.76
CA SER A 3 1.89 -3.29 -11.97
C SER A 3 1.88 -4.48 -11.00
N ILE A 4 2.68 -5.49 -11.27
CA ILE A 4 2.82 -6.67 -10.40
C ILE A 4 3.29 -6.26 -8.99
N SER A 5 4.23 -5.31 -8.90
CA SER A 5 4.74 -4.81 -7.61
C SER A 5 3.67 -4.03 -6.83
N GLU A 6 2.83 -3.23 -7.51
CA GLU A 6 1.72 -2.53 -6.88
C GLU A 6 0.65 -3.50 -6.35
N VAL A 7 0.31 -4.52 -7.14
CA VAL A 7 -0.59 -5.60 -6.71
C VAL A 7 -0.02 -6.33 -5.50
N SER A 8 1.28 -6.61 -5.50
CA SER A 8 1.98 -7.26 -4.38
C SER A 8 1.86 -6.44 -3.09
N VAL A 9 2.07 -5.12 -3.16
CA VAL A 9 1.87 -4.21 -2.01
C VAL A 9 0.43 -4.25 -1.51
N LEU A 10 -0.57 -4.11 -2.38
CA LEU A 10 -1.98 -4.16 -1.97
C LEU A 10 -2.35 -5.52 -1.35
N ARG A 11 -1.81 -6.63 -1.86
CA ARG A 11 -1.98 -7.95 -1.25
C ARG A 11 -1.43 -8.03 0.17
N THR A 12 -0.35 -7.29 0.49
CA THR A 12 0.15 -7.20 1.86
C THR A 12 -0.87 -6.53 2.80
N PHE A 13 -1.46 -5.41 2.40
CA PHE A 13 -2.54 -4.78 3.18
C PHE A 13 -3.71 -5.75 3.38
N ARG A 14 -4.10 -6.48 2.33
CA ARG A 14 -5.18 -7.47 2.41
C ARG A 14 -4.85 -8.61 3.37
N LYS A 15 -3.60 -9.11 3.36
CA LYS A 15 -3.12 -10.19 4.23
C LYS A 15 -3.27 -9.82 5.71
N PHE A 16 -3.09 -8.55 6.05
CA PHE A 16 -3.23 -8.04 7.41
C PHE A 16 -4.61 -7.44 7.71
N TYR A 17 -5.58 -7.63 6.82
CA TYR A 17 -6.96 -7.13 6.98
C TYR A 17 -7.07 -5.62 7.20
N MET A 18 -6.13 -4.84 6.66
CA MET A 18 -6.08 -3.40 6.84
C MET A 18 -7.32 -2.70 6.25
N GLU A 19 -7.90 -1.78 7.01
CA GLU A 19 -8.97 -0.87 6.61
C GLU A 19 -8.44 0.52 6.22
N PRO A 20 -9.26 1.37 5.57
CA PRO A 20 -8.86 2.75 5.29
C PRO A 20 -8.49 3.52 6.57
N GLY A 21 -7.36 4.23 6.52
CA GLY A 21 -6.84 4.99 7.68
C GLY A 21 -6.09 4.15 8.72
N GLU A 22 -6.07 2.83 8.59
CA GLU A 22 -5.20 1.98 9.41
C GLU A 22 -3.80 1.90 8.77
N MET A 23 -2.78 2.24 9.56
CA MET A 23 -1.42 2.31 9.07
C MET A 23 -0.74 0.93 9.07
N LEU A 24 -0.05 0.62 7.97
CA LEU A 24 0.84 -0.52 7.86
C LEU A 24 2.28 -0.05 7.67
N CYS A 25 3.17 -0.53 8.52
CA CYS A 25 4.59 -0.17 8.49
C CYS A 25 5.41 -1.17 7.68
N PHE A 26 6.11 -0.65 6.68
CA PHE A 26 7.12 -1.37 5.91
C PHE A 26 8.50 -0.99 6.44
N ASN A 27 9.37 -1.98 6.68
CA ASN A 27 10.69 -1.76 7.30
C ASN A 27 11.81 -2.46 6.54
N GLY A 28 13.05 -1.96 6.70
CA GLY A 28 14.27 -2.61 6.22
C GLY A 28 14.26 -2.92 4.71
N VAL A 29 14.65 -4.14 4.35
CA VAL A 29 14.68 -4.61 2.95
C VAL A 29 13.28 -4.59 2.33
N ASP A 30 12.23 -4.85 3.11
CA ASP A 30 10.87 -4.86 2.59
C ASP A 30 10.42 -3.47 2.14
N LEU A 31 10.72 -2.44 2.94
CA LEU A 31 10.52 -1.05 2.55
C LEU A 31 11.35 -0.71 1.32
N ALA A 32 12.67 -0.94 1.36
CA ALA A 32 13.57 -0.57 0.26
C ALA A 32 13.17 -1.18 -1.09
N THR A 33 12.75 -2.45 -1.08
CA THR A 33 12.32 -3.16 -2.30
C THR A 33 10.93 -2.74 -2.79
N LYS A 34 10.06 -2.22 -1.92
CA LYS A 34 8.69 -1.82 -2.25
C LYS A 34 8.51 -0.32 -2.43
N THR A 35 9.48 0.51 -2.05
CA THR A 35 9.42 1.99 -2.16
C THR A 35 8.91 2.46 -3.53
N PRO A 36 9.41 1.96 -4.68
CA PRO A 36 8.91 2.42 -5.98
C PRO A 36 7.42 2.14 -6.20
N ALA A 37 6.93 0.99 -5.71
CA ALA A 37 5.52 0.62 -5.80
C ALA A 37 4.65 1.39 -4.81
N LEU A 38 5.15 1.62 -3.58
CA LEU A 38 4.49 2.45 -2.57
C LEU A 38 4.31 3.88 -3.07
N ASP A 39 5.37 4.48 -3.63
CA ASP A 39 5.32 5.84 -4.19
C ASP A 39 4.37 5.92 -5.39
N SER A 40 4.39 4.93 -6.28
CA SER A 40 3.44 4.86 -7.39
C SER A 40 1.98 4.76 -6.91
N LEU A 41 1.71 3.98 -5.86
CA LEU A 41 0.36 3.87 -5.27
C LEU A 41 -0.07 5.14 -4.54
N VAL A 42 0.86 5.88 -3.92
CA VAL A 42 0.58 7.21 -3.36
C VAL A 42 0.24 8.21 -4.47
N ASN A 43 1.03 8.24 -5.54
CA ASN A 43 0.78 9.11 -6.70
C ASN A 43 -0.53 8.78 -7.44
N LYS A 44 -1.07 7.57 -7.24
CA LYS A 44 -2.37 7.12 -7.80
C LYS A 44 -3.54 7.28 -6.80
N ASP A 45 -3.32 7.96 -5.67
CA ASP A 45 -4.31 8.15 -4.61
C ASP A 45 -4.86 6.84 -4.00
N PHE A 46 -4.09 5.76 -4.04
CA PHE A 46 -4.47 4.48 -3.40
C PHE A 46 -3.89 4.32 -2.01
N LEU A 47 -2.73 4.92 -1.75
CA LEU A 47 -2.13 4.97 -0.43
C LEU A 47 -1.91 6.43 -0.01
N ILE A 48 -1.88 6.66 1.30
CA ILE A 48 -1.31 7.87 1.88
C ILE A 48 -0.06 7.49 2.63
N ARG A 49 0.95 8.37 2.56
CA ARG A 49 2.16 8.25 3.37
C ARG A 49 1.86 8.88 4.74
N GLU A 50 2.06 8.11 5.79
CA GLU A 50 1.84 8.58 7.16
C GLU A 50 3.02 9.39 7.69
N LYS A 51 2.83 10.06 8.83
CA LYS A 51 3.91 10.82 9.50
C LYS A 51 5.07 9.91 9.93
N PHE A 52 4.78 8.66 10.29
CA PHE A 52 5.80 7.69 10.68
C PHE A 52 6.52 7.15 9.45
N ASN A 53 7.86 7.15 9.48
CA ASN A 53 8.65 6.74 8.32
C ASN A 53 8.38 5.27 7.95
N GLY A 54 8.07 5.01 6.67
CA GLY A 54 7.72 3.68 6.19
C GLY A 54 6.28 3.23 6.49
N ALA A 55 5.46 4.06 7.15
CA ALA A 55 4.05 3.79 7.36
C ALA A 55 3.18 4.35 6.24
N PHE A 56 2.22 3.53 5.81
CA PHE A 56 1.27 3.87 4.76
C PHE A 56 -0.12 3.37 5.13
N SER A 57 -1.15 4.13 4.80
CA SER A 57 -2.56 3.75 5.01
C SER A 57 -3.30 3.68 3.69
N LEU A 58 -4.33 2.84 3.61
CA LEU A 58 -5.21 2.79 2.44
C LEU A 58 -6.08 4.05 2.39
N THR A 59 -6.22 4.62 1.21
CA THR A 59 -7.36 5.49 0.93
C THR A 59 -8.61 4.64 0.71
N ARG A 60 -9.78 5.28 0.65
CA ARG A 60 -11.02 4.60 0.27
C ARG A 60 -10.92 3.95 -1.13
N ALA A 61 -10.31 4.64 -2.09
CA ALA A 61 -10.09 4.11 -3.43
C ALA A 61 -9.11 2.94 -3.43
N GLY A 62 -8.02 3.05 -2.66
CA GLY A 62 -7.04 1.99 -2.49
C GLY A 62 -7.63 0.73 -1.88
N TYR A 63 -8.49 0.86 -0.87
CA TYR A 63 -9.17 -0.26 -0.24
C TYR A 63 -10.11 -0.99 -1.22
N VAL A 64 -10.92 -0.26 -1.99
CA VAL A 64 -11.74 -0.87 -3.05
C VAL A 64 -10.86 -1.61 -4.05
N LYS A 65 -9.75 -0.99 -4.46
CA LYS A 65 -8.82 -1.60 -5.42
C LYS A 65 -8.16 -2.87 -4.87
N MET A 66 -7.74 -2.84 -3.61
CA MET A 66 -7.15 -3.96 -2.87
C MET A 66 -8.11 -5.15 -2.79
N ARG A 67 -9.40 -4.91 -2.55
CA ARG A 67 -10.41 -5.97 -2.52
C ARG A 67 -10.55 -6.70 -3.86
N HIS A 68 -10.20 -6.04 -4.96
CA HIS A 68 -10.29 -6.58 -6.31
C HIS A 68 -8.96 -7.19 -6.80
N THR A 69 -7.86 -7.01 -6.07
CA THR A 69 -6.61 -7.74 -6.35
C THR A 69 -6.76 -9.18 -5.86
N THR A 70 -7.00 -10.08 -6.81
CA THR A 70 -7.08 -11.54 -6.62
C THR A 70 -5.75 -12.10 -6.15
#